data_AF-E3KS57-F1
#
_entry.id   AF-E3KS57-F1
#
_cell.length_a   1.000
_cell.length_b   1.000
_cell.length_c   1.000
_cell.angle_alpha   90.00
_cell.angle_beta   90.00
_cell.angle_gamma   90.00
#
_symmetry.space_group_name_H-M   'P 1'
#
loop_
_entity.id
_entity.type
_entity.pdbx_description
1 polymer ?
#
loop_
_entity_poly.entity_id
_entity_poly.type
_entity_poly.pdbx_seq_one_letter_code
_entity_poly.pdbx_strand_id
1 'polypeptide(L)'
;MSTFGDEFQPIIEELIELGNSNHQIINHLKESYSIFISERTLSRRKAEWGLSHHAIQQTSQLEEDIRRYFHQGLTNAQIHHTLSSKHGYVHSQRTLERKIQHMELQRRKEDLEIDDDEGMDVVIECVKKIHETPEGHNVGYRRLKQLLQTRYGINIHLSTAAAINRALDPEGVDRRSKRVLKRRVFNVAGPNFIWSADGHDKLKKFGITLYGFIDAWSRKVLAIFVHTTNNNPRHIGYYYLQLVKREGGIPRLTTTDRGTETIEMAGHQINLMRQFGIDYDLDPDQSHRFTKSTHNQKIECLWSQLMKQYNGELISQLYEADEKGYYDPEDPVDHLLFIYLWVPLLQDSLNEWINNYNSYKRRRDRKSMLPSGCSANMCYENPEDHDSEQGLIPIDISVALELENEHYPDAKDLTSTCPEWFSEIVDLLKLEMELNCPETDTQNVWSVLSLLRSAIQLYDSAWLDDITNDPEETIAARAYLLYDIDSTT
;
A
#
# COMPACT_ATOMS: atom_id res chain seq x y z
N MET A 1 -14.83 -6.79 -75.83
CA MET A 1 -13.84 -7.02 -74.76
C MET A 1 -13.28 -5.67 -74.39
N SER A 2 -13.55 -5.18 -73.17
CA SER A 2 -12.96 -3.93 -72.68
C SER A 2 -11.46 -4.16 -72.46
N THR A 3 -10.63 -3.30 -73.02
CA THR A 3 -9.18 -3.30 -72.83
C THR A 3 -8.84 -2.59 -71.52
N PHE A 4 -7.99 -3.18 -70.68
CA PHE A 4 -7.53 -2.58 -69.42
C PHE A 4 -6.69 -1.32 -69.68
N GLY A 5 -7.32 -0.15 -69.60
CA GLY A 5 -6.75 1.17 -69.83
C GLY A 5 -6.59 2.03 -68.58
N ASP A 6 -6.27 3.31 -68.77
CA ASP A 6 -6.02 4.29 -67.71
C ASP A 6 -7.30 4.66 -66.93
N GLU A 7 -8.47 4.36 -67.49
CA GLU A 7 -9.76 4.51 -66.82
C GLU A 7 -9.90 3.66 -65.53
N PHE A 8 -9.06 2.62 -65.37
CA PHE A 8 -9.02 1.80 -64.17
C PHE A 8 -8.02 2.28 -63.11
N GLN A 9 -7.21 3.31 -63.40
CA GLN A 9 -6.25 3.86 -62.44
C GLN A 9 -6.88 4.23 -61.08
N PRO A 10 -7.98 5.02 -61.00
CA PRO A 10 -8.54 5.43 -59.70
C PRO A 10 -9.09 4.24 -58.89
N ILE A 11 -9.63 3.22 -59.57
CA ILE A 11 -10.12 1.99 -58.92
C ILE A 11 -8.94 1.20 -58.33
N ILE A 12 -7.81 1.17 -59.04
CA ILE A 12 -6.60 0.47 -58.57
C ILE A 12 -5.93 1.24 -57.44
N GLU A 13 -5.95 2.58 -57.48
CA GLU A 13 -5.50 3.44 -56.38
C GLU A 13 -6.31 3.16 -55.10
N GLU A 14 -7.64 3.17 -55.18
CA GLU A 14 -8.52 2.89 -54.04
C GLU A 14 -8.27 1.48 -53.47
N LEU A 15 -8.15 0.45 -54.33
CA LEU A 15 -7.88 -0.91 -53.87
C LEU A 15 -6.50 -1.06 -53.21
N ILE A 16 -5.51 -0.26 -53.61
CA ILE A 16 -4.18 -0.21 -52.99
C ILE A 16 -4.25 0.51 -51.63
N GLU A 17 -4.99 1.62 -51.52
CA GLU A 17 -5.21 2.32 -50.25
C GLU A 17 -5.91 1.42 -49.23
N LEU A 18 -6.83 0.56 -49.70
CA LEU A 18 -7.48 -0.47 -48.90
C LEU A 18 -6.58 -1.67 -48.56
N GLY A 19 -5.30 -1.67 -48.99
CA GLY A 19 -4.30 -2.67 -48.61
C GLY A 19 -4.38 -4.00 -49.36
N ASN A 20 -5.07 -4.06 -50.51
CA ASN A 20 -5.23 -5.31 -51.26
C ASN A 20 -3.93 -5.75 -51.96
N SER A 21 -3.64 -7.05 -51.92
CA SER A 21 -2.52 -7.64 -52.67
C SER A 21 -2.78 -7.64 -54.18
N ASN A 22 -1.72 -7.70 -55.00
CA ASN A 22 -1.85 -7.75 -56.46
C ASN A 22 -2.78 -8.88 -56.95
N HIS A 23 -2.77 -10.04 -56.28
CA HIS A 23 -3.66 -11.15 -56.63
C HIS A 23 -5.14 -10.84 -56.33
N GLN A 24 -5.42 -10.20 -55.19
CA GLN A 24 -6.77 -9.76 -54.83
C GLN A 24 -7.29 -8.69 -55.79
N ILE A 25 -6.41 -7.76 -56.20
CA ILE A 25 -6.74 -6.73 -57.19
C ILE A 25 -7.11 -7.37 -58.53
N ILE A 26 -6.35 -8.38 -58.99
CA ILE A 26 -6.64 -9.10 -60.24
C ILE A 26 -7.97 -9.86 -60.15
N ASN A 27 -8.25 -10.52 -59.02
CA ASN A 27 -9.52 -11.21 -58.82
C ASN A 27 -10.70 -10.22 -58.76
N HIS A 28 -10.53 -9.07 -58.10
CA HIS A 28 -11.56 -8.04 -58.06
C HIS A 28 -11.87 -7.46 -59.45
N LEU A 29 -10.85 -7.22 -60.27
CA LEU A 29 -11.01 -6.81 -61.68
C LEU A 29 -11.75 -7.87 -62.51
N LYS A 30 -11.47 -9.15 -62.24
CA LYS A 30 -12.11 -10.27 -62.92
C LYS A 30 -13.57 -10.42 -62.53
N GLU A 31 -13.89 -10.32 -61.24
CA GLU A 31 -15.23 -10.56 -60.71
C GLU A 31 -16.16 -9.36 -60.95
N SER A 32 -15.69 -8.15 -60.69
CA SER A 32 -16.52 -6.94 -60.70
C SER A 32 -16.60 -6.29 -62.08
N TYR A 33 -15.54 -6.42 -62.88
CA TYR A 33 -15.41 -5.71 -64.17
C TYR A 33 -15.21 -6.65 -65.36
N SER A 34 -15.17 -7.98 -65.16
CA SER A 34 -14.92 -8.98 -66.21
C SER A 34 -13.60 -8.76 -66.98
N ILE A 35 -12.59 -8.19 -66.31
CA ILE A 35 -11.27 -7.89 -66.90
C ILE A 35 -10.27 -8.97 -66.52
N PHE A 36 -9.60 -9.51 -67.55
CA PHE A 36 -8.60 -10.56 -67.39
C PHE A 36 -7.22 -10.01 -67.73
N ILE A 37 -6.43 -9.68 -66.70
CA ILE A 37 -5.04 -9.24 -66.85
C ILE A 37 -4.08 -10.16 -66.11
N SER A 38 -2.85 -10.23 -66.61
CA SER A 38 -1.75 -10.89 -65.89
C SER A 38 -1.17 -9.97 -64.81
N GLU A 39 -0.55 -10.57 -63.79
CA GLU A 39 0.12 -9.81 -62.73
C GLU A 39 1.26 -8.93 -63.26
N ARG A 40 1.91 -9.36 -64.34
CA ARG A 40 2.91 -8.56 -65.06
C ARG A 40 2.31 -7.29 -65.68
N THR A 41 1.08 -7.38 -66.19
CA THR A 41 0.36 -6.25 -66.78
C THR A 41 -0.06 -5.26 -65.69
N LEU A 42 -0.57 -5.75 -64.55
CA LEU A 42 -0.90 -4.91 -63.40
C LEU A 42 0.34 -4.22 -62.83
N SER A 43 1.45 -4.96 -62.67
CA SER A 43 2.71 -4.42 -62.14
C SER A 43 3.30 -3.35 -63.05
N ARG A 44 3.26 -3.55 -64.38
CA ARG A 44 3.68 -2.55 -65.36
C ARG A 44 2.83 -1.28 -65.26
N ARG A 45 1.50 -1.43 -65.20
CA ARG A 45 0.57 -0.29 -65.08
C ARG A 45 0.73 0.47 -63.76
N LYS A 46 0.92 -0.23 -62.63
CA LYS A 46 1.23 0.40 -61.34
C LYS A 46 2.53 1.22 -61.38
N ALA A 47 3.53 0.77 -62.13
CA ALA A 47 4.76 1.53 -62.33
C ALA A 47 4.55 2.74 -63.26
N GLU A 48 3.81 2.57 -64.36
CA GLU A 48 3.44 3.67 -65.28
C GLU A 48 2.61 4.76 -64.56
N TRP A 49 1.73 4.38 -63.63
CA TRP A 49 0.91 5.29 -62.82
C TRP A 49 1.61 5.82 -61.55
N GLY A 50 2.88 5.48 -61.31
CA GLY A 50 3.63 5.99 -60.15
C GLY A 50 3.24 5.38 -58.79
N LEU A 51 2.35 4.39 -58.76
CA LEU A 51 1.81 3.75 -57.55
C LEU A 51 2.79 2.83 -56.83
N SER A 52 4.02 2.72 -57.32
CA SER A 52 5.13 2.05 -56.64
C SER A 52 5.69 2.87 -55.46
N HIS A 53 5.51 4.19 -55.45
CA HIS A 53 6.04 5.07 -54.40
C HIS A 53 5.39 4.84 -53.02
N HIS A 54 4.11 4.50 -52.97
CA HIS A 54 3.37 4.28 -51.73
C HIS A 54 3.88 3.06 -50.93
N ALA A 55 4.25 1.98 -51.64
CA ALA A 55 4.81 0.77 -51.02
C ALA A 55 6.22 1.02 -50.44
N ILE A 56 7.01 1.89 -51.09
CA ILE A 56 8.35 2.27 -50.63
C ILE A 56 8.23 3.11 -49.34
N GLN A 57 7.28 4.05 -49.29
CA GLN A 57 7.07 4.94 -48.14
C GLN A 57 6.52 4.20 -46.89
N GLN A 58 5.64 3.22 -47.07
CA GLN A 58 5.19 2.36 -45.97
C GLN A 58 6.33 1.47 -45.45
N THR A 59 7.22 1.01 -46.33
CA THR A 59 8.36 0.18 -45.93
C THR A 59 9.37 0.98 -45.10
N SER A 60 9.64 2.24 -45.47
CA SER A 60 10.53 3.12 -44.70
C SER A 60 9.96 3.48 -43.33
N GLN A 61 8.65 3.78 -43.25
CA GLN A 61 8.00 4.13 -41.99
C GLN A 61 8.02 2.96 -40.99
N LEU A 62 7.73 1.75 -41.46
CA LEU A 62 7.79 0.53 -40.64
C LEU A 62 9.19 0.28 -40.08
N GLU A 63 10.24 0.51 -40.88
CA GLU A 63 11.63 0.33 -40.44
C GLU A 63 12.05 1.36 -39.39
N GLU A 64 11.59 2.61 -39.50
CA GLU A 64 11.78 3.62 -38.46
C GLU A 64 11.10 3.24 -37.15
N ASP A 65 9.87 2.75 -37.22
CA ASP A 65 9.12 2.31 -36.04
C ASP A 65 9.76 1.10 -35.35
N ILE A 66 10.24 0.12 -36.13
CA ILE A 66 10.99 -1.02 -35.61
C ILE A 66 12.27 -0.54 -34.90
N ARG A 67 13.05 0.36 -35.52
CA ARG A 67 14.27 0.93 -34.90
C ARG A 67 13.94 1.66 -33.60
N ARG A 68 12.93 2.51 -33.61
CA ARG A 68 12.48 3.28 -32.44
C ARG A 68 12.15 2.37 -31.26
N TYR A 69 11.30 1.36 -31.47
CA TYR A 69 10.91 0.45 -30.40
C TYR A 69 12.04 -0.46 -29.94
N PHE A 70 12.95 -0.83 -30.84
CA PHE A 70 14.14 -1.59 -30.50
C PHE A 70 15.07 -0.79 -29.57
N HIS A 71 15.34 0.48 -29.86
CA HIS A 71 16.18 1.34 -29.01
C HIS A 71 15.53 1.74 -27.69
N GLN A 72 14.20 1.71 -27.59
CA GLN A 72 13.46 1.85 -26.32
C GLN A 72 13.59 0.63 -25.40
N GLY A 73 14.19 -0.48 -25.87
CA GLY A 73 14.45 -1.67 -25.06
C GLY A 73 13.30 -2.67 -25.00
N LEU A 74 12.22 -2.48 -25.76
CA LEU A 74 11.09 -3.43 -25.86
C LEU A 74 11.60 -4.75 -26.41
N THR A 75 11.12 -5.91 -25.92
CA THR A 75 11.43 -7.23 -26.48
C THR A 75 10.82 -7.44 -27.87
N ASN A 76 11.28 -8.42 -28.65
CA ASN A 76 10.72 -8.66 -30.00
C ASN A 76 9.21 -8.95 -29.96
N ALA A 77 8.74 -9.64 -28.92
CA ALA A 77 7.30 -9.85 -28.69
C ALA A 77 6.56 -8.54 -28.37
N GLN A 78 7.15 -7.65 -27.56
CA GLN A 78 6.56 -6.34 -27.26
C GLN A 78 6.57 -5.40 -28.47
N ILE A 79 7.63 -5.43 -29.29
CA ILE A 79 7.68 -4.68 -30.56
C ILE A 79 6.58 -5.20 -31.47
N HIS A 80 6.44 -6.53 -31.61
CA HIS A 80 5.37 -7.14 -32.42
C HIS A 80 3.98 -6.71 -31.94
N HIS A 81 3.72 -6.78 -30.63
CA HIS A 81 2.44 -6.34 -30.07
C HIS A 81 2.18 -4.85 -30.30
N THR A 82 3.19 -4.01 -30.14
CA THR A 82 3.07 -2.55 -30.34
C THR A 82 2.83 -2.19 -31.81
N LEU A 83 3.54 -2.85 -32.73
CA LEU A 83 3.33 -2.69 -34.17
C LEU A 83 1.93 -3.19 -34.59
N SER A 84 1.48 -4.30 -34.03
CA SER A 84 0.16 -4.86 -34.36
C SER A 84 -0.98 -3.96 -33.86
N SER A 85 -0.84 -3.41 -32.65
CA SER A 85 -1.87 -2.58 -32.02
C SER A 85 -1.90 -1.14 -32.49
N LYS A 86 -0.74 -0.52 -32.74
CA LYS A 86 -0.65 0.92 -33.05
C LYS A 86 -0.38 1.22 -34.53
N HIS A 87 0.17 0.26 -35.26
CA HIS A 87 0.65 0.47 -36.64
C HIS A 87 0.03 -0.50 -37.66
N GLY A 88 -1.02 -1.22 -37.26
CA GLY A 88 -1.74 -2.14 -38.15
C GLY A 88 -0.87 -3.28 -38.71
N TYR A 89 0.18 -3.67 -38.00
CA TYR A 89 1.12 -4.69 -38.49
C TYR A 89 0.47 -6.09 -38.45
N VAL A 90 0.16 -6.64 -39.62
CA VAL A 90 -0.55 -7.92 -39.79
C VAL A 90 0.37 -9.15 -39.86
N HIS A 91 1.68 -8.96 -39.94
CA HIS A 91 2.61 -10.08 -40.10
C HIS A 91 2.97 -10.74 -38.77
N SER A 92 3.33 -12.03 -38.84
CA SER A 92 3.71 -12.81 -37.66
C SER A 92 4.97 -12.27 -36.96
N GLN A 93 5.12 -12.59 -35.68
CA GLN A 93 6.34 -12.30 -34.91
C GLN A 93 7.60 -12.85 -35.60
N ARG A 94 7.53 -14.04 -36.22
CA ARG A 94 8.65 -14.65 -36.95
C ARG A 94 9.09 -13.81 -38.15
N THR A 95 8.14 -13.15 -38.82
CA THR A 95 8.43 -12.23 -39.93
C THR A 95 9.12 -10.96 -39.42
N LEU A 96 8.65 -10.42 -38.29
CA LEU A 96 9.30 -9.29 -37.63
C LEU A 96 10.75 -9.63 -37.23
N GLU A 97 10.97 -10.80 -36.63
CA GLU A 97 12.30 -11.26 -36.21
C GLU A 97 13.28 -11.37 -37.39
N ARG A 98 12.82 -11.91 -38.52
CA ARG A 98 13.59 -11.94 -39.78
C ARG A 98 13.91 -10.53 -40.28
N LYS A 99 12.95 -9.60 -40.20
CA LYS A 99 13.16 -8.21 -40.62
C LYS A 99 14.14 -7.48 -39.71
N ILE A 100 14.04 -7.65 -38.40
CA ILE A 100 15.01 -7.15 -37.40
C ILE A 100 16.42 -7.70 -37.71
N GLN A 101 16.56 -8.98 -38.07
CA GLN A 101 17.84 -9.56 -38.49
C GLN A 101 18.36 -8.92 -39.79
N HIS A 102 17.50 -8.70 -40.78
CA HIS A 102 17.89 -8.04 -42.04
C HIS A 102 18.27 -6.57 -41.86
N MET A 103 17.69 -5.90 -40.85
CA MET A 103 18.06 -4.55 -40.42
C MET A 103 19.33 -4.51 -39.54
N GLU A 104 19.97 -5.66 -39.33
CA GLU A 104 21.18 -5.83 -38.53
C GLU A 104 21.03 -5.40 -37.05
N LEU A 105 19.79 -5.38 -36.54
CA LEU A 105 19.47 -5.00 -35.16
C LEU A 105 19.65 -6.21 -34.22
N GLN A 106 20.81 -6.30 -33.56
CA GLN A 106 21.16 -7.41 -32.67
C GLN A 106 21.19 -6.97 -31.20
N ARG A 107 20.60 -7.77 -30.30
CA ARG A 107 20.59 -7.47 -28.84
C ARG A 107 21.78 -8.06 -28.08
N ARG A 108 22.42 -9.09 -28.64
CA ARG A 108 23.47 -9.89 -28.00
C ARG A 108 24.88 -9.59 -28.50
N LYS A 109 25.02 -8.63 -29.44
CA LYS A 109 26.31 -8.10 -29.82
C LYS A 109 26.57 -6.92 -28.89
N GLU A 110 27.63 -6.98 -28.11
CA GLU A 110 28.10 -5.79 -27.38
C GLU A 110 28.55 -4.77 -28.42
N ASP A 111 28.26 -3.49 -28.18
CA ASP A 111 28.80 -2.41 -29.01
C ASP A 111 30.32 -2.24 -28.78
N LEU A 112 30.86 -2.89 -27.75
CA LEU A 112 32.28 -2.89 -27.39
C LEU A 112 32.87 -4.27 -27.65
N GLU A 113 33.97 -4.32 -28.40
CA GLU A 113 34.87 -5.47 -28.36
C GLU A 113 35.68 -5.42 -27.06
N ILE A 114 36.02 -6.58 -26.50
CA ILE A 114 36.58 -6.73 -25.14
C ILE A 114 37.93 -5.98 -24.94
N ASP A 115 38.56 -5.51 -26.02
CA ASP A 115 39.84 -4.77 -26.06
C ASP A 115 39.72 -3.34 -26.68
N ASP A 116 38.53 -2.76 -26.80
CA ASP A 116 38.35 -1.40 -27.34
C ASP A 116 38.40 -0.31 -26.24
N ASP A 117 39.62 0.11 -25.88
CA ASP A 117 39.86 1.19 -24.91
C ASP A 117 39.21 2.53 -25.34
N GLU A 118 39.17 2.83 -26.64
CA GLU A 118 38.56 4.05 -27.17
C GLU A 118 37.03 4.02 -27.03
N GLY A 119 36.40 2.88 -27.31
CA GLY A 119 34.97 2.68 -27.10
C GLY A 119 34.57 2.79 -25.62
N MET A 120 35.40 2.29 -24.71
CA MET A 120 35.14 2.35 -23.28
C MET A 120 35.19 3.78 -22.73
N ASP A 121 36.11 4.61 -23.23
CA ASP A 121 36.19 6.03 -22.88
C ASP A 121 34.93 6.81 -23.27
N VAL A 122 34.37 6.51 -24.45
CA VAL A 122 33.09 7.09 -24.90
C VAL A 122 31.94 6.71 -23.95
N VAL A 123 31.88 5.45 -23.51
CA VAL A 123 30.86 5.00 -22.55
C VAL A 123 31.02 5.70 -21.20
N ILE A 124 32.25 5.81 -20.69
CA ILE A 124 32.52 6.51 -19.42
C ILE A 124 32.07 7.97 -19.50
N GLU A 125 32.35 8.65 -20.61
CA GLU A 125 31.94 10.03 -20.83
C GLU A 125 30.42 10.19 -20.89
N CYS A 126 29.72 9.26 -21.56
CA CYS A 126 28.26 9.21 -21.54
C CYS A 126 27.70 8.97 -20.13
N VAL A 127 28.33 8.13 -19.31
CA VAL A 127 27.91 7.91 -17.91
C VAL A 127 28.09 9.16 -17.06
N LYS A 128 29.22 9.89 -17.21
CA LYS A 128 29.42 11.17 -16.51
C LYS A 128 28.31 12.17 -16.84
N LYS A 129 27.99 12.33 -18.12
CA LYS A 129 26.86 13.18 -18.57
C LYS A 129 25.53 12.71 -18.01
N ILE A 130 25.31 11.40 -17.84
CA ILE A 130 24.11 10.90 -17.16
C ILE A 130 24.10 11.33 -15.70
N HIS A 131 25.20 11.15 -14.96
CA HIS A 131 25.31 11.53 -13.55
C HIS A 131 25.11 13.02 -13.28
N GLU A 132 25.41 13.88 -14.25
CA GLU A 132 25.13 15.32 -14.20
C GLU A 132 23.62 15.65 -14.33
N THR A 133 22.82 14.74 -14.87
CA THR A 133 21.36 14.94 -14.97
C THR A 133 20.64 14.57 -13.67
N PRO A 134 19.51 15.24 -13.33
CA PRO A 134 18.71 14.89 -12.15
C PRO A 134 18.31 13.41 -12.08
N GLU A 135 18.03 12.80 -13.23
CA GLU A 135 17.65 11.38 -13.34
C GLU A 135 18.82 10.41 -13.13
N GLY A 136 20.06 10.85 -13.38
CA GLY A 136 21.26 10.03 -13.28
C GLY A 136 22.06 10.22 -12.00
N HIS A 137 21.83 11.31 -11.25
CA HIS A 137 22.62 11.69 -10.06
C HIS A 137 22.67 10.61 -8.95
N ASN A 138 21.66 9.74 -8.85
CA ASN A 138 21.64 8.64 -7.87
C ASN A 138 21.21 7.30 -8.48
N VAL A 139 21.56 7.06 -9.75
CA VAL A 139 21.06 5.92 -10.51
C VAL A 139 21.76 4.60 -10.15
N GLY A 140 20.99 3.52 -10.02
CA GLY A 140 21.54 2.16 -9.90
C GLY A 140 21.99 1.61 -11.26
N TYR A 141 22.91 0.63 -11.27
CA TYR A 141 23.52 0.12 -12.51
C TYR A 141 22.51 -0.43 -13.55
N ARG A 142 21.38 -1.00 -13.12
CA ARG A 142 20.29 -1.45 -14.01
C ARG A 142 19.64 -0.28 -14.76
N ARG A 143 19.34 0.81 -14.05
CA ARG A 143 18.73 2.01 -14.62
C ARG A 143 19.76 2.82 -15.41
N LEU A 144 21.04 2.80 -15.00
CA LEU A 144 22.13 3.36 -15.79
C LEU A 144 22.23 2.72 -17.16
N LYS A 145 22.20 1.37 -17.23
CA LYS A 145 22.18 0.64 -18.50
C LYS A 145 21.02 1.07 -19.40
N GLN A 146 19.82 1.22 -18.82
CA GLN A 146 18.66 1.69 -19.58
C GLN A 146 18.86 3.12 -20.11
N LEU A 147 19.41 4.04 -19.31
CA LEU A 147 19.67 5.41 -19.74
C LEU A 147 20.72 5.49 -20.85
N LEU A 148 21.78 4.67 -20.78
CA LEU A 148 22.76 4.54 -21.86
C LEU A 148 22.10 4.08 -23.16
N GLN A 149 21.22 3.08 -23.08
CA GLN A 149 20.52 2.56 -24.24
C GLN A 149 19.53 3.59 -24.82
N THR A 150 18.71 4.23 -23.99
CA THR A 150 17.66 5.13 -24.46
C THR A 150 18.19 6.48 -24.93
N ARG A 151 19.25 7.02 -24.29
CA ARG A 151 19.78 8.36 -24.61
C ARG A 151 20.90 8.35 -25.63
N TYR A 152 21.74 7.31 -25.61
CA TYR A 152 22.93 7.24 -26.45
C TYR A 152 22.92 6.03 -27.40
N GLY A 153 21.92 5.15 -27.32
CA GLY A 153 21.85 3.95 -28.14
C GLY A 153 22.81 2.84 -27.70
N ILE A 154 23.58 3.05 -26.63
CA ILE A 154 24.68 2.18 -26.19
C ILE A 154 24.15 1.00 -25.36
N ASN A 155 24.47 -0.22 -25.76
CA ASN A 155 24.10 -1.44 -25.04
C ASN A 155 25.33 -2.17 -24.49
N ILE A 156 25.52 -2.09 -23.17
CA ILE A 156 26.62 -2.76 -22.45
C ILE A 156 26.11 -3.88 -21.54
N HIS A 157 26.98 -4.83 -21.19
CA HIS A 157 26.63 -5.84 -20.20
C HIS A 157 26.36 -5.23 -18.82
N LEU A 158 25.53 -5.92 -18.03
CA LEU A 158 25.12 -5.43 -16.73
C LEU A 158 26.28 -5.40 -15.73
N SER A 159 27.26 -6.30 -15.87
CA SER A 159 28.50 -6.29 -15.08
C SER A 159 29.37 -5.09 -15.43
N THR A 160 29.49 -4.74 -16.71
CA THR A 160 30.23 -3.57 -17.19
C THR A 160 29.59 -2.28 -16.67
N ALA A 161 28.27 -2.16 -16.78
CA ALA A 161 27.53 -1.04 -16.20
C ALA A 161 27.73 -0.94 -14.68
N ALA A 162 27.77 -2.08 -13.97
CA ALA A 162 28.02 -2.11 -12.54
C ALA A 162 29.47 -1.71 -12.17
N ALA A 163 30.46 -2.12 -12.97
CA ALA A 163 31.85 -1.75 -12.79
C ALA A 163 32.06 -0.25 -13.00
N ILE A 164 31.57 0.30 -14.12
CA ILE A 164 31.63 1.73 -14.43
C ILE A 164 30.92 2.56 -13.33
N ASN A 165 29.70 2.16 -12.95
CA ASN A 165 28.95 2.90 -11.92
C ASN A 165 29.63 2.85 -10.55
N ARG A 166 30.33 1.75 -10.21
CA ARG A 166 31.10 1.66 -8.97
C ARG A 166 32.37 2.49 -9.02
N ALA A 167 33.03 2.58 -10.18
CA ALA A 167 34.23 3.39 -10.36
C ALA A 167 33.90 4.90 -10.31
N LEU A 168 32.78 5.33 -10.90
CA LEU A 168 32.39 6.74 -10.98
C LEU A 168 31.57 7.24 -9.78
N ASP A 169 30.73 6.39 -9.17
CA ASP A 169 29.91 6.70 -7.98
C ASP A 169 30.10 5.65 -6.86
N PRO A 170 31.32 5.49 -6.30
CA PRO A 170 31.57 4.52 -5.25
C PRO A 170 30.74 4.81 -3.99
N GLU A 171 30.57 6.09 -3.64
CA GLU A 171 29.77 6.51 -2.50
C GLU A 171 28.28 6.21 -2.67
N GLY A 172 27.68 6.53 -3.82
CA GLY A 172 26.27 6.24 -4.06
C GLY A 172 26.00 4.74 -4.17
N VAL A 173 26.94 3.95 -4.71
CA VAL A 173 26.84 2.48 -4.69
C VAL A 173 26.90 1.96 -3.25
N ASP A 174 27.80 2.48 -2.41
CA ASP A 174 27.91 2.11 -1.00
C ASP A 174 26.70 2.56 -0.17
N ARG A 175 26.16 3.77 -0.41
CA ARG A 175 24.90 4.23 0.20
C ARG A 175 23.74 3.29 -0.11
N ARG A 176 23.65 2.80 -1.35
CA ARG A 176 22.60 1.86 -1.79
C ARG A 176 22.82 0.44 -1.27
N SER A 177 24.07 -0.02 -1.15
CA SER A 177 24.39 -1.36 -0.63
C SER A 177 24.07 -1.50 0.86
N LYS A 178 24.24 -0.41 1.62
CA LYS A 178 24.07 -0.39 3.08
C LYS A 178 22.61 -0.52 3.54
N ARG A 179 21.59 -0.29 2.68
CA ARG A 179 20.16 -0.24 3.06
C ARG A 179 19.88 0.62 4.31
N VAL A 180 20.76 1.56 4.65
CA VAL A 180 20.65 2.34 5.88
C VAL A 180 19.64 3.47 5.64
N LEU A 181 18.50 3.37 6.32
CA LEU A 181 17.55 4.46 6.46
C LEU A 181 18.31 5.68 7.00
N LYS A 182 18.29 6.82 6.28
CA LYS A 182 18.81 8.08 6.81
C LYS A 182 17.95 8.46 8.02
N ARG A 183 18.47 8.24 9.23
CA ARG A 183 17.81 8.63 10.49
C ARG A 183 17.67 10.14 10.50
N ARG A 184 16.44 10.63 10.56
CA ARG A 184 16.17 12.06 10.74
C ARG A 184 16.45 12.42 12.20
N VAL A 185 17.05 13.59 12.40
CA VAL A 185 17.21 14.19 13.71
C VAL A 185 15.81 14.54 14.23
N PHE A 186 15.41 13.89 15.33
CA PHE A 186 14.15 14.19 16.00
C PHE A 186 14.49 14.98 17.27
N ASN A 187 14.18 16.27 17.27
CA ASN A 187 14.48 17.20 18.36
C ASN A 187 13.15 17.63 19.01
N VAL A 188 12.98 17.32 20.29
CA VAL A 188 11.81 17.66 21.10
C VAL A 188 12.34 18.04 22.49
N ALA A 189 11.76 19.07 23.12
CA ALA A 189 12.27 19.66 24.35
C ALA A 189 12.10 18.77 25.59
N GLY A 190 11.11 17.87 25.59
CA GLY A 190 10.81 17.01 26.73
C GLY A 190 9.55 16.18 26.53
N PRO A 191 9.10 15.44 27.56
CA PRO A 191 7.86 14.69 27.52
C PRO A 191 6.66 15.64 27.37
N ASN A 192 5.57 15.15 26.79
CA ASN A 192 4.30 15.85 26.57
C ASN A 192 4.39 17.10 25.66
N PHE A 193 5.54 17.36 25.05
CA PHE A 193 5.62 18.33 23.96
C PHE A 193 4.92 17.83 22.70
N ILE A 194 5.06 16.54 22.40
CA ILE A 194 4.45 15.95 21.21
C ILE A 194 3.88 14.59 21.55
N TRP A 195 2.57 14.43 21.42
CA TRP A 195 1.94 13.12 21.33
C TRP A 195 1.75 12.75 19.86
N SER A 196 2.24 11.58 19.49
CA SER A 196 2.15 11.00 18.16
C SER A 196 1.09 9.91 18.20
N ALA A 197 0.12 9.99 17.29
CA ALA A 197 -1.05 9.12 17.22
C ALA A 197 -1.25 8.61 15.79
N ASP A 198 -1.74 7.37 15.67
CA ASP A 198 -1.89 6.64 14.41
C ASP A 198 -2.68 5.34 14.60
N GLY A 199 -3.23 4.82 13.51
CA GLY A 199 -3.91 3.53 13.45
C GLY A 199 -3.00 2.40 12.95
N HIS A 200 -3.29 1.16 13.32
CA HIS A 200 -2.54 0.00 12.84
C HIS A 200 -3.46 -1.13 12.35
N ASP A 201 -3.37 -1.41 11.05
CA ASP A 201 -4.34 -2.22 10.30
C ASP A 201 -3.94 -3.69 10.10
N LYS A 202 -2.86 -4.18 10.75
CA LYS A 202 -2.39 -5.56 10.49
C LYS A 202 -3.39 -6.65 10.89
N LEU A 203 -4.27 -6.37 11.85
CA LEU A 203 -5.31 -7.31 12.30
C LEU A 203 -6.68 -7.03 11.64
N LYS A 204 -6.77 -6.03 10.74
CA LYS A 204 -8.05 -5.56 10.16
C LYS A 204 -8.78 -6.65 9.39
N LYS A 205 -8.03 -7.57 8.78
CA LYS A 205 -8.58 -8.76 8.10
C LYS A 205 -9.33 -9.73 9.03
N PHE A 206 -9.11 -9.64 10.33
CA PHE A 206 -9.82 -10.40 11.36
C PHE A 206 -10.86 -9.52 12.08
N GLY A 207 -11.20 -8.35 11.55
CA GLY A 207 -12.13 -7.42 12.19
C GLY A 207 -11.54 -6.66 13.38
N ILE A 208 -10.21 -6.66 13.57
CA ILE A 208 -9.55 -5.98 14.71
C ILE A 208 -8.63 -4.87 14.21
N THR A 209 -8.76 -3.69 14.79
CA THR A 209 -7.94 -2.51 14.52
C THR A 209 -7.36 -1.98 15.82
N LEU A 210 -6.18 -1.38 15.74
CA LEU A 210 -5.53 -0.75 16.89
C LEU A 210 -5.38 0.74 16.63
N TYR A 211 -5.50 1.54 17.67
CA TYR A 211 -5.17 2.96 17.62
C TYR A 211 -4.25 3.34 18.79
N GLY A 212 -3.09 3.91 18.48
CA GLY A 212 -2.01 4.12 19.44
C GLY A 212 -1.75 5.59 19.72
N PHE A 213 -1.22 5.86 20.92
CA PHE A 213 -0.69 7.15 21.33
C PHE A 213 0.68 6.95 21.98
N ILE A 214 1.67 7.72 21.55
CA ILE A 214 3.04 7.67 22.09
C ILE A 214 3.59 9.07 22.33
N ASP A 215 4.25 9.26 23.47
CA ASP A 215 5.03 10.46 23.72
C ASP A 215 6.31 10.45 22.88
N ALA A 216 6.50 11.47 22.05
CA ALA A 216 7.53 11.43 21.01
C ALA A 216 8.96 11.56 21.55
N TRP A 217 9.14 12.14 22.74
CA TRP A 217 10.44 12.36 23.36
C TRP A 217 10.88 11.16 24.21
N SER A 218 10.08 10.78 25.20
CA SER A 218 10.35 9.65 26.10
C SER A 218 10.14 8.31 25.40
N ARG A 219 9.35 8.27 24.33
CA ARG A 219 8.84 7.06 23.67
C ARG A 219 8.03 6.18 24.64
N LYS A 220 7.38 6.80 25.63
CA LYS A 220 6.40 6.14 26.50
C LYS A 220 5.14 5.92 25.68
N VAL A 221 4.72 4.67 25.57
CA VAL A 221 3.41 4.33 24.99
C VAL A 221 2.37 4.80 25.98
N LEU A 222 1.57 5.77 25.57
CA LEU A 222 0.55 6.34 26.44
C LEU A 222 -0.65 5.41 26.45
N ALA A 223 -1.19 5.05 25.28
CA ALA A 223 -2.31 4.13 25.20
C ALA A 223 -2.29 3.37 23.87
N ILE A 224 -2.85 2.17 23.87
CA ILE A 224 -3.27 1.46 22.66
C ILE A 224 -4.72 1.03 22.91
N PHE A 225 -5.61 1.43 22.02
CA PHE A 225 -7.02 1.06 22.04
C PHE A 225 -7.27 -0.02 20.98
N VAL A 226 -7.95 -1.09 21.36
CA VAL A 226 -8.38 -2.16 20.47
C VAL A 226 -9.85 -1.94 20.10
N HIS A 227 -10.18 -1.98 18.82
CA HIS A 227 -11.55 -1.82 18.35
C HIS A 227 -11.80 -2.56 17.04
N THR A 228 -13.06 -2.64 16.61
CA THR A 228 -13.44 -3.23 15.31
C THR A 228 -13.25 -2.28 14.12
N THR A 229 -13.07 -0.98 14.39
CA THR A 229 -12.89 0.05 13.36
C THR A 229 -12.02 1.19 13.86
N ASN A 230 -11.20 1.73 12.97
CA ASN A 230 -10.37 2.91 13.19
C ASN A 230 -10.61 4.03 12.17
N ASN A 231 -11.68 3.91 11.37
CA ASN A 231 -12.02 4.89 10.34
C ASN A 231 -13.04 5.95 10.82
N ASN A 232 -13.73 5.68 11.94
CA ASN A 232 -14.73 6.58 12.50
C ASN A 232 -14.06 7.64 13.42
N PRO A 233 -14.17 8.94 13.10
CA PRO A 233 -13.53 9.98 13.87
C PRO A 233 -13.92 10.03 15.34
N ARG A 234 -15.14 9.57 15.65
CA ARG A 234 -15.69 9.60 17.01
C ARG A 234 -14.89 8.72 17.96
N HIS A 235 -14.44 7.54 17.52
CA HIS A 235 -13.62 6.68 18.38
C HIS A 235 -12.29 7.36 18.73
N ILE A 236 -11.61 7.93 17.74
CA ILE A 236 -10.30 8.55 17.94
C ILE A 236 -10.39 9.80 18.80
N GLY A 237 -11.43 10.61 18.59
CA GLY A 237 -11.74 11.76 19.44
C GLY A 237 -12.03 11.34 20.89
N TYR A 238 -12.85 10.30 21.09
CA TYR A 238 -13.17 9.76 22.42
C TYR A 238 -11.93 9.18 23.11
N TYR A 239 -11.12 8.37 22.42
CA TYR A 239 -9.87 7.82 22.94
C TYR A 239 -8.90 8.90 23.41
N TYR A 240 -8.80 9.99 22.66
CA TYR A 240 -7.99 11.12 23.05
C TYR A 240 -8.51 11.79 24.32
N LEU A 241 -9.82 12.01 24.47
CA LEU A 241 -10.38 12.55 25.72
C LEU A 241 -10.15 11.61 26.91
N GLN A 242 -10.30 10.29 26.74
CA GLN A 242 -9.97 9.32 27.79
C GLN A 242 -8.50 9.42 28.20
N LEU A 243 -7.59 9.57 27.22
CA LEU A 243 -6.16 9.76 27.48
C LEU A 243 -5.90 11.08 28.23
N VAL A 244 -6.51 12.18 27.80
CA VAL A 244 -6.37 13.50 28.44
C VAL A 244 -6.84 13.46 29.90
N LYS A 245 -7.99 12.86 30.18
CA LYS A 245 -8.50 12.68 31.55
C LYS A 245 -7.53 11.86 32.40
N ARG A 246 -6.96 10.79 31.84
CA ARG A 246 -6.06 9.89 32.56
C ARG A 246 -4.70 10.53 32.86
N GLU A 247 -4.14 11.30 31.93
CA GLU A 247 -2.87 12.01 32.14
C GLU A 247 -3.06 13.34 32.90
N GLY A 248 -4.30 13.83 33.02
CA GLY A 248 -4.64 15.08 33.72
C GLY A 248 -4.30 16.35 32.93
N GLY A 249 -4.13 16.25 31.62
CA GLY A 249 -3.65 17.34 30.78
C GLY A 249 -3.55 17.01 29.31
N ILE A 250 -3.19 18.02 28.51
CA ILE A 250 -2.97 17.92 27.06
C ILE A 250 -1.48 18.14 26.72
N PRO A 251 -0.99 17.60 25.58
CA PRO A 251 0.34 17.92 25.09
C PRO A 251 0.38 19.31 24.45
N ARG A 252 1.59 19.83 24.23
CA ARG A 252 1.81 21.07 23.45
C ARG A 252 1.36 20.92 22.00
N LEU A 253 1.57 19.73 21.45
CA LEU A 253 1.28 19.39 20.07
C LEU A 253 0.81 17.95 19.97
N THR A 254 -0.23 17.70 19.19
CA THR A 254 -0.53 16.35 18.69
C THR A 254 -0.10 16.22 17.23
N THR A 255 0.36 15.04 16.85
CA THR A 255 0.76 14.71 15.48
C THR A 255 0.07 13.44 15.03
N THR A 256 -0.53 13.47 13.83
CA THR A 256 -1.16 12.32 13.18
C THR A 256 -0.80 12.29 11.71
N ASP A 257 -1.13 11.17 11.07
CA ASP A 257 -1.24 11.13 9.63
C ASP A 257 -2.46 11.93 9.16
N ARG A 258 -2.40 12.41 7.92
CA ARG A 258 -3.53 13.15 7.33
C ARG A 258 -4.65 12.17 7.00
N GLY A 259 -5.66 12.14 7.86
CA GLY A 259 -6.86 11.34 7.70
C GLY A 259 -8.10 12.07 8.20
N THR A 260 -9.27 11.64 7.74
CA THR A 260 -10.55 12.20 8.21
C THR A 260 -10.92 11.67 9.59
N GLU A 261 -10.43 10.49 9.93
CA GLU A 261 -10.61 9.81 11.21
C GLU A 261 -9.95 10.57 12.38
N THR A 262 -8.99 11.46 12.14
CA THR A 262 -8.30 12.20 13.21
C THR A 262 -8.84 13.61 13.46
N ILE A 263 -9.90 14.01 12.75
CA ILE A 263 -10.44 15.38 12.78
C ILE A 263 -11.00 15.75 14.17
N GLU A 264 -11.75 14.85 14.82
CA GLU A 264 -12.33 15.15 16.14
C GLU A 264 -11.25 15.29 17.22
N MET A 265 -10.24 14.43 17.20
CA MET A 265 -9.06 14.57 18.07
C MET A 265 -8.35 15.91 17.86
N ALA A 266 -8.15 16.32 16.61
CA ALA A 266 -7.57 17.63 16.30
C ALA A 266 -8.44 18.77 16.85
N GLY A 267 -9.77 18.66 16.69
CA GLY A 267 -10.73 19.60 17.25
C GLY A 267 -10.64 19.73 18.77
N HIS A 268 -10.63 18.61 19.48
CA HIS A 268 -10.51 18.58 20.95
C HIS A 268 -9.19 19.18 21.42
N GLN A 269 -8.06 18.83 20.79
CA GLN A 269 -6.76 19.41 21.11
C GLN A 269 -6.76 20.93 20.94
N ILE A 270 -7.29 21.45 19.82
CA ILE A 270 -7.35 22.90 19.56
C ILE A 270 -8.26 23.58 20.58
N ASN A 271 -9.43 23.00 20.88
CA ASN A 271 -10.37 23.54 21.85
C ASN A 271 -9.74 23.65 23.24
N LEU A 272 -9.17 22.56 23.76
CA LEU A 272 -8.53 22.53 25.06
C LEU A 272 -7.30 23.46 25.10
N MET A 273 -6.52 23.54 24.02
CA MET A 273 -5.40 24.47 23.93
C MET A 273 -5.85 25.94 23.96
N ARG A 274 -6.99 26.29 23.35
CA ARG A 274 -7.54 27.67 23.44
C ARG A 274 -7.88 28.06 24.88
N GLN A 275 -8.33 27.10 25.68
CA GLN A 275 -8.73 27.35 27.07
C GLN A 275 -7.54 27.36 28.04
N PHE A 276 -6.64 26.38 27.92
CA PHE A 276 -5.57 26.12 28.91
C PHE A 276 -4.16 26.47 28.40
N GLY A 277 -4.00 26.78 27.12
CA GLY A 277 -2.70 27.07 26.50
C GLY A 277 -2.24 28.53 26.59
N ILE A 278 -3.11 29.45 27.04
CA ILE A 278 -2.87 30.90 27.06
C ILE A 278 -1.62 31.25 27.87
N ASP A 279 -1.42 30.60 29.02
CA ASP A 279 -0.29 30.85 29.92
C ASP A 279 1.07 30.44 29.34
N TYR A 280 1.07 29.83 28.16
CA TYR A 280 2.26 29.27 27.52
C TYR A 280 2.60 29.88 26.16
N ASP A 281 1.89 30.94 25.75
CA ASP A 281 2.12 31.67 24.49
C ASP A 281 2.11 30.75 23.24
N LEU A 282 1.23 29.75 23.25
CA LEU A 282 1.07 28.80 22.15
C LEU A 282 -0.12 29.20 21.29
N ASP A 283 0.06 29.14 19.96
CA ASP A 283 -1.05 29.27 19.02
C ASP A 283 -1.90 27.99 19.03
N PRO A 284 -3.16 28.07 19.50
CA PRO A 284 -4.03 26.90 19.55
C PRO A 284 -4.29 26.29 18.18
N ASP A 285 -4.32 27.08 17.11
CA ASP A 285 -4.57 26.59 15.76
C ASP A 285 -3.38 25.79 15.20
N GLN A 286 -2.21 25.89 15.84
CA GLN A 286 -1.00 25.11 15.52
C GLN A 286 -0.76 23.94 16.49
N SER A 287 -1.69 23.70 17.43
CA SER A 287 -1.57 22.65 18.45
C SER A 287 -1.89 21.23 17.95
N HIS A 288 -2.34 21.11 16.70
CA HIS A 288 -2.42 19.85 15.97
C HIS A 288 -1.66 19.95 14.65
N ARG A 289 -0.91 18.90 14.29
CA ARG A 289 -0.19 18.84 13.02
C ARG A 289 -0.45 17.53 12.29
N PHE A 290 -1.06 17.65 11.13
CA PHE A 290 -1.07 16.57 10.13
C PHE A 290 0.31 16.43 9.51
N THR A 291 0.83 15.21 9.57
CA THR A 291 2.12 14.84 8.99
C THR A 291 1.90 13.77 7.91
N LYS A 292 2.91 13.55 7.07
CA LYS A 292 2.91 12.36 6.20
C LYS A 292 3.31 11.16 7.05
N SER A 293 2.81 9.96 6.78
CA SER A 293 3.23 8.69 7.44
C SER A 293 4.72 8.58 7.70
N THR A 294 5.53 8.85 6.67
CA THR A 294 7.00 8.87 6.74
C THR A 294 7.61 9.83 7.78
N HIS A 295 6.83 10.78 8.30
CA HIS A 295 7.22 11.78 9.29
C HIS A 295 6.67 11.44 10.69
N ASN A 296 5.62 10.62 10.80
CA ASN A 296 5.06 10.10 12.06
C ASN A 296 5.92 8.96 12.65
N GLN A 297 7.24 9.18 12.70
CA GLN A 297 8.23 8.12 12.90
C GLN A 297 8.16 7.41 14.25
N LYS A 298 7.58 8.04 15.29
CA LYS A 298 7.61 7.50 16.66
C LYS A 298 6.58 6.40 16.83
N ILE A 299 5.35 6.64 16.38
CA ILE A 299 4.33 5.62 16.40
C ILE A 299 4.58 4.51 15.37
N GLU A 300 5.14 4.83 14.20
CA GLU A 300 5.60 3.81 13.26
C GLU A 300 6.72 2.91 13.86
N CYS A 301 7.61 3.49 14.66
CA CYS A 301 8.60 2.71 15.41
C CYS A 301 7.94 1.84 16.49
N LEU A 302 6.92 2.36 17.18
CA LEU A 302 6.10 1.59 18.13
C LEU A 302 5.47 0.39 17.43
N TRP A 303 4.80 0.58 16.30
CA TRP A 303 4.22 -0.52 15.52
C TRP A 303 5.25 -1.56 15.11
N SER A 304 6.44 -1.13 14.67
CA SER A 304 7.52 -2.08 14.38
C SER A 304 7.96 -2.88 15.62
N GLN A 305 7.93 -2.30 16.81
CA GLN A 305 8.29 -2.99 18.05
C GLN A 305 7.19 -3.95 18.50
N LEU A 306 5.93 -3.52 18.44
CA LEU A 306 4.77 -4.35 18.74
C LEU A 306 4.74 -5.59 17.83
N MET A 307 5.00 -5.40 16.53
CA MET A 307 5.10 -6.50 15.56
C MET A 307 6.19 -7.51 15.88
N LYS A 308 7.35 -7.07 16.37
CA LYS A 308 8.48 -7.96 16.69
C LYS A 308 8.32 -8.68 18.01
N GLN A 309 7.66 -8.07 18.98
CA GLN A 309 7.64 -8.54 20.36
C GLN A 309 6.34 -9.23 20.76
N TYR A 310 5.23 -8.91 20.09
CA TYR A 310 3.90 -9.37 20.50
C TYR A 310 3.09 -9.91 19.32
N ASN A 311 2.78 -9.08 18.31
CA ASN A 311 1.84 -9.47 17.25
C ASN A 311 2.34 -10.61 16.34
N GLY A 312 3.64 -10.88 16.26
CA GLY A 312 4.16 -11.92 15.36
C GLY A 312 3.65 -13.32 15.67
N GLU A 313 3.63 -13.69 16.95
CA GLU A 313 3.14 -15.00 17.41
C GLU A 313 1.63 -15.06 17.34
N LEU A 314 0.95 -14.02 17.83
CA LEU A 314 -0.50 -13.86 17.75
C LEU A 314 -1.03 -14.01 16.32
N ILE A 315 -0.46 -13.29 15.36
CA ILE A 315 -0.87 -13.35 13.95
C ILE A 315 -0.68 -14.77 13.41
N SER A 316 0.41 -15.45 13.79
CA SER A 316 0.66 -16.83 13.36
C SER A 316 -0.41 -17.78 13.90
N GLN A 317 -0.80 -17.64 15.17
CA GLN A 317 -1.89 -18.43 15.77
C GLN A 317 -3.24 -18.17 15.08
N LEU A 318 -3.53 -16.91 14.72
CA LEU A 318 -4.77 -16.56 14.02
C LEU A 318 -4.83 -17.16 12.60
N TYR A 319 -3.73 -17.16 11.86
CA TYR A 319 -3.67 -17.83 10.56
C TYR A 319 -3.75 -19.36 10.68
N GLU A 320 -3.11 -19.93 11.69
CA GLU A 320 -3.19 -21.38 11.93
C GLU A 320 -4.62 -21.82 12.29
N ALA A 321 -5.36 -21.00 13.04
CA ALA A 321 -6.75 -21.25 13.38
C ALA A 321 -7.67 -21.23 12.15
N ASP A 322 -7.46 -20.27 11.24
CA ASP A 322 -8.14 -20.17 9.95
C ASP A 322 -7.83 -21.41 9.08
N GLU A 323 -6.54 -21.76 8.90
CA GLU A 323 -6.12 -22.93 8.12
C GLU A 323 -6.65 -24.26 8.67
N LYS A 324 -6.81 -24.39 9.99
CA LYS A 324 -7.33 -25.59 10.66
C LYS A 324 -8.86 -25.63 10.75
N GLY A 325 -9.56 -24.57 10.34
CA GLY A 325 -11.01 -24.45 10.47
C GLY A 325 -11.50 -24.31 11.92
N TYR A 326 -10.65 -23.81 12.83
CA TYR A 326 -11.06 -23.45 14.18
C TYR A 326 -11.89 -22.17 14.20
N TYR A 327 -11.78 -21.34 13.18
CA TYR A 327 -12.50 -20.09 13.00
C TYR A 327 -12.81 -19.90 11.52
N ASP A 328 -14.06 -19.59 11.20
CA ASP A 328 -14.47 -19.18 9.86
C ASP A 328 -14.80 -17.67 9.86
N PRO A 329 -13.97 -16.81 9.23
CA PRO A 329 -14.24 -15.38 9.17
C PRO A 329 -15.48 -15.01 8.34
N GLU A 330 -15.97 -15.94 7.49
CA GLU A 330 -17.16 -15.73 6.66
C GLU A 330 -18.45 -16.14 7.36
N ASP A 331 -18.38 -16.84 8.51
CA ASP A 331 -19.55 -17.14 9.33
C ASP A 331 -19.81 -16.02 10.36
N PRO A 332 -20.97 -15.34 10.31
CA PRO A 332 -21.30 -14.24 11.21
C PRO A 332 -21.27 -14.58 12.69
N VAL A 333 -21.67 -15.80 13.07
CA VAL A 333 -21.68 -16.23 14.47
C VAL A 333 -20.25 -16.40 14.97
N ASP A 334 -19.41 -17.06 14.17
CA ASP A 334 -17.98 -17.18 14.44
C ASP A 334 -17.29 -15.83 14.57
N HIS A 335 -17.58 -14.90 13.66
CA HIS A 335 -17.02 -13.56 13.74
C HIS A 335 -17.44 -12.83 15.02
N LEU A 336 -18.73 -12.88 15.38
CA LEU A 336 -19.21 -12.27 16.62
C LEU A 336 -18.57 -12.89 17.86
N LEU A 337 -18.47 -14.23 17.93
CA LEU A 337 -17.75 -14.93 19.00
C LEU A 337 -16.28 -14.53 19.03
N PHE A 338 -15.65 -14.42 17.87
CA PHE A 338 -14.26 -14.03 17.74
C PHE A 338 -14.05 -12.62 18.32
N ILE A 339 -14.84 -11.63 17.90
CA ILE A 339 -14.74 -10.26 18.42
C ILE A 339 -15.05 -10.20 19.92
N TYR A 340 -16.10 -10.90 20.38
CA TYR A 340 -16.51 -10.96 21.78
C TYR A 340 -15.39 -11.49 22.70
N LEU A 341 -14.62 -12.48 22.25
CA LEU A 341 -13.52 -13.05 23.04
C LEU A 341 -12.19 -12.30 22.84
N TRP A 342 -11.82 -12.00 21.59
CA TRP A 342 -10.49 -11.52 21.26
C TRP A 342 -10.27 -10.05 21.55
N VAL A 343 -11.26 -9.18 21.35
CA VAL A 343 -11.07 -7.75 21.60
C VAL A 343 -10.72 -7.45 23.07
N PRO A 344 -11.48 -7.93 24.08
CA PRO A 344 -11.10 -7.72 25.48
C PRO A 344 -9.78 -8.40 25.84
N LEU A 345 -9.57 -9.64 25.39
CA LEU A 345 -8.32 -10.39 25.62
C LEU A 345 -7.08 -9.62 25.10
N LEU A 346 -7.17 -9.07 23.89
CA LEU A 346 -6.08 -8.29 23.30
C LEU A 346 -5.91 -6.95 24.00
N GLN A 347 -6.98 -6.29 24.41
CA GLN A 347 -6.89 -5.03 25.15
C GLN A 347 -6.11 -5.22 26.45
N ASP A 348 -6.43 -6.26 27.22
CA ASP A 348 -5.75 -6.56 28.49
C ASP A 348 -4.31 -6.99 28.28
N SER A 349 -4.07 -7.86 27.30
CA SER A 349 -2.71 -8.29 26.97
C SER A 349 -1.82 -7.14 26.48
N LEU A 350 -2.37 -6.20 25.70
CA LEU A 350 -1.66 -5.01 25.25
C LEU A 350 -1.41 -4.04 26.41
N ASN A 351 -2.34 -3.92 27.36
CA ASN A 351 -2.13 -3.13 28.57
C ASN A 351 -0.94 -3.67 29.38
N GLU A 352 -0.84 -5.00 29.56
CA GLU A 352 0.31 -5.63 30.20
C GLU A 352 1.60 -5.40 29.41
N TRP A 353 1.55 -5.56 28.08
CA TRP A 353 2.68 -5.31 27.20
C TRP A 353 3.17 -3.86 27.30
N ILE A 354 2.26 -2.88 27.34
CA ILE A 354 2.59 -1.46 27.53
C ILE A 354 3.31 -1.24 28.86
N ASN A 355 2.84 -1.83 29.96
CA ASN A 355 3.47 -1.73 31.27
C ASN A 355 4.90 -2.27 31.26
N ASN A 356 5.12 -3.44 30.64
CA ASN A 356 6.45 -4.02 30.48
C ASN A 356 7.34 -3.15 29.56
N TYR A 357 6.82 -2.74 28.40
CA TYR A 357 7.55 -1.92 27.44
C TYR A 357 8.02 -0.59 28.05
N ASN A 358 7.13 0.08 28.79
CA ASN A 358 7.40 1.38 29.38
C ASN A 358 8.37 1.31 30.56
N SER A 359 8.35 0.21 31.34
CA SER A 359 9.26 -0.03 32.46
C SER A 359 10.62 -0.59 32.02
N TYR A 360 10.70 -1.20 30.84
CA TYR A 360 11.95 -1.78 30.32
C TYR A 360 13.05 -0.75 30.10
N LYS A 361 14.22 -1.00 30.68
CA LYS A 361 15.40 -0.14 30.53
C LYS A 361 16.02 -0.31 29.14
N ARG A 362 15.87 0.70 28.30
CA ARG A 362 16.44 0.69 26.94
C ARG A 362 17.95 0.83 26.99
N ARG A 363 18.63 0.15 26.06
CA ARG A 363 20.08 0.30 25.86
C ARG A 363 20.44 1.76 25.58
N ARG A 364 21.56 2.21 26.14
CA ARG A 364 22.13 3.53 25.84
C ARG A 364 22.57 3.59 24.38
N ASP A 365 22.08 4.60 23.65
CA ASP A 365 22.48 4.92 22.28
C ASP A 365 23.10 6.32 22.25
N ARG A 366 24.42 6.39 22.04
CA ARG A 366 25.17 7.65 21.98
C ARG A 366 24.80 8.52 20.76
N LYS A 367 24.11 7.95 19.76
CA LYS A 367 23.67 8.66 18.56
C LYS A 367 22.23 9.18 18.66
N SER A 368 21.50 8.79 19.70
CA SER A 368 20.15 9.26 19.94
C SER A 368 20.19 10.65 20.56
N MET A 369 19.42 11.59 20.01
CA MET A 369 19.11 12.87 20.67
C MET A 369 17.96 12.75 21.68
N LEU A 370 17.25 11.63 21.66
CA LEU A 370 16.25 11.30 22.67
C LEU A 370 16.87 10.56 23.85
N PRO A 371 16.26 10.62 25.05
CA PRO A 371 16.71 9.89 26.23
C PRO A 371 16.98 8.42 25.93
N SER A 372 18.14 7.92 26.35
CA SER A 372 18.53 6.51 26.18
C SER A 372 19.33 6.02 27.38
N GLY A 373 19.34 4.71 27.64
CA GLY A 373 19.94 4.16 28.85
C GLY A 373 18.99 4.16 30.06
N CYS A 374 17.74 4.59 29.87
CA CYS A 374 16.66 4.63 30.85
C CYS A 374 15.39 3.97 30.27
N SER A 375 14.45 3.62 31.14
CA SER A 375 13.11 3.19 30.73
C SER A 375 12.29 4.38 30.22
N ALA A 376 11.16 4.11 29.55
CA ALA A 376 10.30 5.18 29.06
C ALA A 376 9.64 5.94 30.23
N ASN A 377 9.18 5.21 31.25
CA ASN A 377 8.63 5.80 32.47
C ASN A 377 9.64 6.71 33.17
N MET A 378 10.88 6.24 33.37
CA MET A 378 11.87 7.00 34.11
C MET A 378 12.15 8.37 33.48
N CYS A 379 12.39 8.42 32.16
CA CYS A 379 12.61 9.71 31.52
C CYS A 379 11.34 10.56 31.43
N TYR A 380 10.17 9.94 31.25
CA TYR A 380 8.89 10.67 31.18
C TYR A 380 8.54 11.38 32.51
N GLU A 381 8.82 10.70 33.63
CA GLU A 381 8.53 11.20 34.98
C GLU A 381 9.60 12.15 35.51
N ASN A 382 10.87 11.97 35.12
CA ASN A 382 12.01 12.76 35.61
C ASN A 382 12.77 13.38 34.41
N PRO A 383 12.16 14.28 33.63
CA PRO A 383 12.81 14.88 32.47
C PRO A 383 14.04 15.73 32.82
N GLU A 384 14.11 16.26 34.03
CA GLU A 384 15.23 17.05 34.56
C GLU A 384 16.55 16.27 34.61
N ASP A 385 16.50 14.94 34.80
CA ASP A 385 17.69 14.06 34.73
C ASP A 385 18.33 14.03 33.34
N HIS A 386 17.62 14.55 32.34
CA HIS A 386 18.01 14.63 30.94
C HIS A 386 18.07 16.07 30.42
N ASP A 387 18.23 17.06 31.31
CA ASP A 387 18.25 18.50 30.98
C ASP A 387 17.05 18.93 30.11
N SER A 388 15.88 18.33 30.37
CA SER A 388 14.63 18.53 29.61
C SER A 388 13.51 18.97 30.55
N GLU A 389 12.38 19.41 29.98
CA GLU A 389 11.28 20.00 30.75
C GLU A 389 9.94 19.30 30.50
N GLN A 390 9.04 19.34 31.49
CA GLN A 390 7.70 18.77 31.37
C GLN A 390 6.81 19.67 30.50
N GLY A 391 6.32 19.12 29.38
CA GLY A 391 5.51 19.83 28.41
C GLY A 391 4.00 19.73 28.63
N LEU A 392 3.54 18.96 29.62
CA LEU A 392 2.11 18.76 29.86
C LEU A 392 1.45 20.08 30.26
N ILE A 393 0.31 20.38 29.64
CA ILE A 393 -0.57 21.48 30.03
C ILE A 393 -1.68 20.88 30.90
N PRO A 394 -1.69 21.15 32.21
CA PRO A 394 -2.77 20.71 33.07
C PRO A 394 -4.10 21.31 32.61
N ILE A 395 -5.16 20.52 32.67
CA ILE A 395 -6.51 21.00 32.40
C ILE A 395 -7.42 20.72 33.59
N ASP A 396 -8.53 21.45 33.66
CA ASP A 396 -9.64 21.03 34.51
C ASP A 396 -10.34 19.82 33.87
N ILE A 397 -10.33 18.69 34.58
CA ILE A 397 -10.93 17.43 34.11
C ILE A 397 -12.43 17.59 33.87
N SER A 398 -13.11 18.51 34.57
CA SER A 398 -14.54 18.78 34.33
C SER A 398 -14.82 19.24 32.90
N VAL A 399 -13.94 20.04 32.29
CA VAL A 399 -14.07 20.48 30.89
C VAL A 399 -13.95 19.30 29.91
N ALA A 400 -13.03 18.36 30.17
CA ALA A 400 -12.93 17.15 29.36
C ALA A 400 -14.18 16.26 29.49
N LEU A 401 -14.77 16.18 30.68
CA LEU A 401 -16.04 15.47 30.91
C LEU A 401 -17.22 16.16 30.21
N GLU A 402 -17.27 17.50 30.20
CA GLU A 402 -18.30 18.25 29.46
C GLU A 402 -18.21 17.98 27.96
N LEU A 403 -17.01 18.06 27.37
CA LEU A 403 -16.77 17.72 25.97
C LEU A 403 -17.17 16.27 25.66
N GLU A 404 -16.89 15.35 26.58
CA GLU A 404 -17.27 13.95 26.42
C GLU A 404 -18.79 13.77 26.38
N ASN A 405 -19.50 14.38 27.33
CA ASN A 405 -20.96 14.30 27.42
C ASN A 405 -21.66 14.99 26.23
N GLU A 406 -21.08 16.09 25.72
CA GLU A 406 -21.64 16.83 24.58
C GLU A 406 -21.45 16.09 23.26
N HIS A 407 -20.25 15.56 23.00
CA HIS A 407 -19.90 14.97 21.71
C HIS A 407 -20.11 13.46 21.62
N TYR A 408 -20.13 12.76 22.77
CA TYR A 408 -20.27 11.31 22.85
C TYR A 408 -21.34 10.90 23.90
N PRO A 409 -22.60 11.38 23.76
CA PRO A 409 -23.67 10.98 24.68
C PRO A 409 -23.96 9.48 24.66
N ASP A 410 -23.60 8.81 23.56
CA ASP A 410 -23.66 7.38 23.27
C ASP A 410 -22.30 6.68 23.49
N ALA A 411 -21.44 7.18 24.38
CA ALA A 411 -20.12 6.62 24.64
C ALA A 411 -20.14 5.11 24.94
N LYS A 412 -21.17 4.61 25.65
CA LYS A 412 -21.35 3.17 25.93
C LYS A 412 -21.40 2.38 24.62
N ASP A 413 -22.27 2.78 23.70
CA ASP A 413 -22.47 2.15 22.39
C ASP A 413 -21.23 2.33 21.50
N LEU A 414 -20.62 3.51 21.54
CA LEU A 414 -19.38 3.83 20.81
C LEU A 414 -18.19 2.96 21.24
N THR A 415 -18.14 2.51 22.48
CA THR A 415 -17.10 1.60 22.97
C THR A 415 -17.46 0.12 22.85
N SER A 416 -18.71 -0.17 22.46
CA SER A 416 -19.18 -1.53 22.30
C SER A 416 -18.57 -2.12 21.03
N THR A 417 -17.82 -3.21 21.20
CA THR A 417 -17.16 -3.92 20.09
C THR A 417 -18.01 -5.06 19.57
N CYS A 418 -18.96 -5.52 20.38
CA CYS A 418 -19.94 -6.54 20.07
C CYS A 418 -21.35 -5.96 20.29
N PRO A 419 -22.37 -6.35 19.50
CA PRO A 419 -23.75 -5.97 19.77
C PRO A 419 -24.21 -6.40 21.18
N GLU A 420 -24.92 -5.52 21.89
CA GLU A 420 -25.34 -5.76 23.28
C GLU A 420 -26.17 -7.06 23.41
N TRP A 421 -27.10 -7.29 22.47
CA TRP A 421 -27.91 -8.50 22.45
C TRP A 421 -27.10 -9.79 22.37
N PHE A 422 -25.95 -9.77 21.69
CA PHE A 422 -25.13 -10.95 21.51
C PHE A 422 -24.36 -11.25 22.79
N SER A 423 -23.79 -10.23 23.43
CA SER A 423 -23.16 -10.39 24.74
C SER A 423 -24.13 -10.90 25.79
N GLU A 424 -25.36 -10.35 25.84
CA GLU A 424 -26.40 -10.77 26.78
C GLU A 424 -26.80 -12.24 26.58
N ILE A 425 -27.02 -12.65 25.32
CA ILE A 425 -27.37 -14.04 25.02
C ILE A 425 -26.22 -14.99 25.35
N VAL A 426 -24.98 -14.65 25.02
CA VAL A 426 -23.82 -15.49 25.35
C VAL A 426 -23.68 -15.66 26.86
N ASP A 427 -23.89 -14.60 27.64
CA ASP A 427 -23.83 -14.67 29.10
C ASP A 427 -25.00 -15.47 29.70
N LEU A 428 -26.20 -15.36 29.12
CA LEU A 428 -27.34 -16.21 29.48
C LEU A 428 -27.07 -17.68 29.15
N LEU A 429 -26.51 -18.00 27.98
CA LEU A 429 -26.16 -19.37 27.61
C LEU A 429 -25.13 -19.97 28.57
N LYS A 430 -24.11 -19.19 28.96
CA LYS A 430 -23.13 -19.64 29.95
C LYS A 430 -23.80 -20.02 31.28
N LEU A 431 -24.78 -19.22 31.72
CA LEU A 431 -25.50 -19.44 32.97
C LEU A 431 -26.45 -20.64 32.88
N GLU A 432 -27.36 -20.64 31.90
CA GLU A 432 -28.46 -21.62 31.78
C GLU A 432 -27.97 -23.01 31.37
N MET A 433 -26.89 -23.09 30.60
CA MET A 433 -26.28 -24.37 30.20
C MET A 433 -25.15 -24.80 31.14
N GLU A 434 -24.93 -24.07 32.25
CA GLU A 434 -23.85 -24.33 33.23
C GLU A 434 -22.47 -24.51 32.56
N LEU A 435 -22.17 -23.69 31.54
CA LEU A 435 -20.92 -23.81 30.77
C LEU A 435 -19.73 -23.42 31.66
N ASN A 436 -18.86 -24.39 31.92
CA ASN A 436 -17.60 -24.13 32.60
C ASN A 436 -16.60 -23.45 31.66
N CYS A 437 -16.74 -22.14 31.47
CA CYS A 437 -15.82 -21.32 30.70
C CYS A 437 -14.67 -20.85 31.61
N PRO A 438 -13.42 -21.31 31.40
CA PRO A 438 -12.28 -20.76 32.12
C PRO A 438 -12.06 -19.28 31.73
N GLU A 439 -11.33 -18.55 32.58
CA GLU A 439 -10.82 -17.23 32.22
C GLU A 439 -10.04 -17.33 30.90
N THR A 440 -10.41 -16.51 29.93
CA THR A 440 -9.94 -16.64 28.55
C THR A 440 -8.53 -16.07 28.43
N ASP A 441 -7.62 -16.85 27.86
CA ASP A 441 -6.25 -16.45 27.56
C ASP A 441 -5.85 -16.88 26.14
N THR A 442 -4.66 -16.47 25.70
CA THR A 442 -4.15 -16.79 24.34
C THR A 442 -3.96 -18.29 24.08
N GLN A 443 -3.88 -19.13 25.11
CA GLN A 443 -3.70 -20.59 24.98
C GLN A 443 -5.04 -21.32 24.89
N ASN A 444 -6.08 -20.81 25.57
CA ASN A 444 -7.37 -21.49 25.70
C ASN A 444 -8.51 -20.85 24.86
N VAL A 445 -8.31 -19.66 24.31
CA VAL A 445 -9.35 -18.88 23.60
C VAL A 445 -10.08 -19.65 22.52
N TRP A 446 -9.38 -20.47 21.74
CA TRP A 446 -10.01 -21.29 20.70
C TRP A 446 -10.89 -22.40 21.25
N SER A 447 -10.51 -22.98 22.39
CA SER A 447 -11.32 -23.98 23.09
C SER A 447 -12.59 -23.35 23.65
N VAL A 448 -12.48 -22.13 24.23
CA VAL A 448 -13.63 -21.37 24.70
C VAL A 448 -14.55 -20.99 23.55
N LEU A 449 -13.99 -20.51 22.42
CA LEU A 449 -14.74 -20.20 21.21
C LEU A 449 -15.51 -21.43 20.71
N SER A 450 -14.86 -22.58 20.60
CA SER A 450 -15.51 -23.83 20.17
C SER A 450 -16.61 -24.30 21.13
N LEU A 451 -16.43 -24.10 22.44
CA LEU A 451 -17.45 -24.41 23.44
C LEU A 451 -18.68 -23.52 23.26
N LEU A 452 -18.48 -22.20 23.13
CA LEU A 452 -19.58 -21.25 22.94
C LEU A 452 -20.29 -21.45 21.60
N ARG A 453 -19.55 -21.72 20.51
CA ARG A 453 -20.13 -22.09 19.21
C ARG A 453 -21.06 -23.30 19.35
N SER A 454 -20.61 -24.34 20.05
CA SER A 454 -21.40 -25.55 20.24
C SER A 454 -22.66 -25.28 21.08
N ALA A 455 -22.55 -24.43 22.10
CA ALA A 455 -23.70 -24.00 22.91
C ALA A 455 -24.74 -23.23 22.08
N ILE A 456 -24.29 -22.30 21.23
CA ILE A 456 -25.16 -21.55 20.31
C ILE A 456 -25.85 -22.51 19.33
N GLN A 457 -25.12 -23.45 18.74
CA GLN A 457 -25.71 -24.44 17.82
C GLN A 457 -26.78 -25.32 18.49
N LEU A 458 -26.56 -25.72 19.75
CA LEU A 458 -27.53 -26.48 20.53
C LEU A 458 -28.77 -25.64 20.84
N TYR A 459 -28.58 -24.38 21.23
CA TYR A 459 -29.67 -23.44 21.47
C TYR A 459 -30.50 -23.21 20.20
N ASP A 460 -29.88 -22.87 19.08
CA ASP A 460 -30.57 -22.63 17.81
C ASP A 460 -31.30 -23.89 17.32
N SER A 461 -30.70 -25.07 17.49
CA SER A 461 -31.38 -26.34 17.14
C SER A 461 -32.62 -26.58 18.00
N ALA A 462 -32.51 -26.38 19.32
CA ALA A 462 -33.64 -26.53 20.23
C ALA A 462 -34.74 -25.47 19.98
N TRP A 463 -34.35 -24.26 19.59
CA TRP A 463 -35.28 -23.19 19.22
C TRP A 463 -36.10 -23.57 17.98
N LEU A 464 -35.44 -24.13 16.96
CA LEU A 464 -36.09 -24.56 15.70
C LEU A 464 -36.95 -25.82 15.84
N ASP A 465 -36.68 -26.67 16.84
CA ASP A 465 -37.49 -27.85 17.12
C ASP A 465 -38.89 -27.49 17.67
N ASP A 466 -39.05 -26.32 18.30
CA ASP A 466 -40.34 -25.79 18.73
C ASP A 466 -40.99 -24.99 17.60
N ILE A 467 -42.03 -25.56 16.99
CA ILE A 467 -42.78 -24.97 15.87
C ILE A 467 -43.47 -23.64 16.18
N THR A 468 -43.55 -23.25 17.45
CA THR A 468 -44.15 -21.97 17.86
C THR A 468 -43.16 -20.81 17.84
N ASN A 469 -41.86 -21.12 17.81
CA ASN A 469 -40.80 -20.13 17.74
C ASN A 469 -40.61 -19.60 16.32
N ASP A 470 -40.18 -18.35 16.22
CA ASP A 470 -39.81 -17.73 14.94
C ASP A 470 -38.36 -18.13 14.55
N PRO A 471 -38.13 -18.79 13.41
CA PRO A 471 -36.78 -19.12 12.94
C PRO A 471 -35.86 -17.90 12.77
N GLU A 472 -36.41 -16.71 12.49
CA GLU A 472 -35.65 -15.47 12.33
C GLU A 472 -35.08 -14.94 13.67
N GLU A 473 -35.58 -15.45 14.80
CA GLU A 473 -35.11 -15.07 16.14
C GLU A 473 -33.93 -15.93 16.66
N THR A 474 -33.50 -16.94 15.89
CA THR A 474 -32.27 -17.71 16.21
C THR A 474 -31.05 -16.79 16.27
N ILE A 475 -30.05 -17.18 17.06
CA ILE A 475 -28.80 -16.42 17.21
C ILE A 475 -28.10 -16.31 15.86
N ALA A 476 -28.05 -17.42 15.11
CA ALA A 476 -27.55 -17.42 13.74
C ALA A 476 -28.32 -16.45 12.85
N ALA A 477 -29.65 -16.54 12.74
CA ALA A 477 -30.41 -15.65 11.85
C ALA A 477 -30.19 -14.17 12.19
N ARG A 478 -30.19 -13.82 13.48
CA ARG A 478 -29.89 -12.46 13.95
C ARG A 478 -28.47 -12.00 13.60
N ALA A 479 -27.48 -12.89 13.69
CA ALA A 479 -26.11 -12.60 13.27
C ALA A 479 -26.03 -12.37 11.76
N TYR A 480 -26.65 -13.22 10.93
CA TYR A 480 -26.67 -13.05 9.47
C TYR A 480 -27.36 -11.75 9.03
N LEU A 481 -28.45 -11.35 9.69
CA LEU A 481 -29.13 -10.07 9.43
C LEU A 481 -28.22 -8.87 9.66
N LEU A 482 -27.33 -8.92 10.66
CA LEU A 482 -26.37 -7.85 10.93
C LEU A 482 -25.36 -7.68 9.79
N TYR A 483 -24.84 -8.80 9.25
CA TYR A 483 -23.82 -8.79 8.20
C TYR A 483 -24.37 -8.47 6.81
N ASP A 484 -25.62 -8.86 6.52
CA ASP A 484 -26.27 -8.48 5.27
C ASP A 484 -26.48 -6.95 5.18
N ILE A 485 -26.70 -6.27 6.31
CA ILE A 485 -26.81 -4.81 6.38
C ILE A 485 -25.45 -4.14 6.11
N ASP A 486 -24.35 -4.65 6.68
CA ASP A 486 -23.01 -4.07 6.52
C ASP A 486 -22.43 -4.29 5.10
N SER A 487 -22.84 -5.33 4.36
CA SER A 487 -22.36 -5.59 2.99
C SER A 487 -22.95 -4.64 1.93
N THR A 488 -23.98 -3.85 2.30
CA THR A 488 -24.69 -2.93 1.40
C THR A 488 -24.38 -1.45 1.61
N THR A 489 -23.45 -1.13 2.51
CA THR A 489 -22.91 0.22 2.78
C THR A 489 -21.42 0.30 2.48
#